data_AF-A0AAD3AB08-F1
#
_entry.id   AF-A0AAD3AB08-F1
#
_cell.length_a   1.000
_cell.length_b   1.000
_cell.length_c   1.000
_cell.angle_alpha   90.00
_cell.angle_beta   90.00
_cell.angle_gamma   90.00
#
_symmetry.space_group_name_H-M   'P 1'
#
loop_
_entity.id
_entity.type
_entity.pdbx_description
1 polymer ?
#
loop_
_entity_poly.entity_id
_entity_poly.type
_entity_poly.pdbx_seq_one_letter_code
_entity_poly.pdbx_strand_id
1 'polypeptide(L)'
;MKKLILMLMLFAPMSMFAQKFGHLNSQQVMNDMPEFVKARGEIEATAKQYENDLKAMQDELQRKAEEYEKTKSTMNATKQKETEDELMKLNEKIRTAYNDNSQALQKAQQEKMQPITAKLVNAIQAVGKAGNYVYIMDVTSGIPYISQTLSEDVTSKVKAELAKTK
;
A
#
# COMPACT_ATOMS: atom_id res chain seq x y z
N MET A 1 -6.15 54.64 42.37
CA MET A 1 -6.93 54.19 41.19
C MET A 1 -6.07 53.51 40.11
N LYS A 2 -4.91 54.05 39.71
CA LYS A 2 -4.03 53.38 38.71
C LYS A 2 -3.55 51.97 39.12
N LYS A 3 -3.32 51.72 40.42
CA LYS A 3 -2.92 50.41 40.96
C LYS A 3 -4.04 49.34 40.96
N LEU A 4 -5.31 49.76 40.97
CA LEU A 4 -6.48 48.85 40.91
C LEU A 4 -6.78 48.38 39.48
N ILE A 5 -6.55 49.24 38.48
CA ILE A 5 -6.69 48.89 37.06
C ILE A 5 -5.62 47.88 36.63
N LEU A 6 -4.38 48.03 37.13
CA LEU A 6 -3.29 47.09 36.85
C LEU A 6 -3.53 45.71 37.47
N MET A 7 -4.19 45.65 38.62
CA MET A 7 -4.53 44.39 39.31
C MET A 7 -5.71 43.65 38.65
N LEU A 8 -6.61 44.37 37.96
CA LEU A 8 -7.72 43.79 37.21
C LEU A 8 -7.28 43.18 35.87
N MET A 9 -6.22 43.72 35.23
CA MET A 9 -5.62 43.12 34.01
C MET A 9 -4.90 41.79 34.27
N LEU A 10 -4.47 41.52 35.51
CA LEU A 10 -3.84 40.26 35.91
C LEU A 10 -4.83 39.08 36.01
N PHE A 11 -6.13 39.35 35.97
CA PHE A 11 -7.20 38.34 35.92
C PHE A 11 -7.81 38.19 34.52
N ALA A 12 -7.17 38.70 33.46
CA ALA A 12 -7.55 38.30 32.12
C ALA A 12 -7.42 36.76 32.05
N PRO A 13 -8.50 36.02 31.78
CA PRO A 13 -8.39 34.58 31.62
C PRO A 13 -7.41 34.35 30.48
N MET A 14 -6.24 33.80 30.79
CA MET A 14 -5.39 33.22 29.75
C MET A 14 -6.24 32.13 29.13
N SER A 15 -6.85 32.43 27.98
CA SER A 15 -7.63 31.46 27.23
C SER A 15 -6.70 30.32 26.88
N MET A 16 -6.79 29.25 27.66
CA MET A 16 -6.05 28.02 27.43
C MET A 16 -6.59 27.46 26.11
N PHE A 17 -5.88 27.69 25.00
CA PHE A 17 -6.25 27.13 23.71
C PHE A 17 -6.24 25.61 23.87
N ALA A 18 -7.43 25.01 23.87
CA ALA A 18 -7.57 23.57 23.94
C ALA A 18 -6.88 22.95 22.71
N GLN A 19 -5.97 22.00 22.95
CA GLN A 19 -5.31 21.27 21.89
C GLN A 19 -6.35 20.48 21.09
N LYS A 20 -6.38 20.70 19.77
CA LYS A 20 -7.27 19.96 18.88
C LYS A 20 -6.61 18.67 18.43
N PHE A 21 -7.31 17.56 18.62
CA PHE A 21 -6.90 16.25 18.09
C PHE A 21 -7.83 15.87 16.95
N GLY A 22 -7.26 15.28 15.91
CA GLY A 22 -8.00 14.76 14.78
C GLY A 22 -7.82 13.25 14.65
N HIS A 23 -8.77 12.61 14.00
CA HIS A 23 -8.60 11.25 13.50
C HIS A 23 -9.16 11.13 12.09
N LEU A 24 -8.66 10.16 11.32
CA LEU A 24 -9.17 9.88 9.99
C LEU A 24 -9.20 8.38 9.71
N ASN A 25 -10.03 7.99 8.74
CA ASN A 25 -9.93 6.70 8.09
C ASN A 25 -9.17 6.84 6.76
N SER A 26 -7.85 6.59 6.78
CA SER A 26 -7.01 6.75 5.59
C SER A 26 -7.41 5.82 4.45
N GLN A 27 -7.87 4.60 4.76
CA GLN A 27 -8.32 3.64 3.77
C GLN A 27 -9.56 4.16 3.02
N GLN A 28 -10.50 4.78 3.73
CA GLN A 28 -11.67 5.41 3.11
C GLN A 28 -11.29 6.63 2.26
N VAL A 29 -10.26 7.38 2.64
CA VAL A 29 -9.75 8.49 1.84
C VAL A 29 -9.06 7.96 0.57
N MET A 30 -8.18 6.97 0.69
CA MET A 30 -7.46 6.37 -0.44
C MET A 30 -8.41 5.74 -1.45
N ASN A 31 -9.46 5.05 -1.00
CA ASN A 31 -10.46 4.45 -1.90
C ASN A 31 -11.19 5.48 -2.78
N ASP A 32 -11.25 6.76 -2.38
CA ASP A 32 -11.84 7.84 -3.18
C ASP A 32 -10.84 8.48 -4.15
N MET A 33 -9.56 8.10 -4.10
CA MET A 33 -8.51 8.59 -5.01
C MET A 33 -8.51 7.74 -6.29
N PRO A 34 -8.86 8.30 -7.46
CA PRO A 34 -8.86 7.54 -8.72
C PRO A 34 -7.50 6.91 -9.05
N GLU A 35 -6.40 7.59 -8.72
CA GLU A 35 -5.05 7.08 -8.90
C GLU A 35 -4.75 5.86 -8.04
N PHE A 36 -5.34 5.77 -6.84
CA PHE A 36 -5.20 4.61 -5.96
C PHE A 36 -5.95 3.40 -6.51
N VAL A 37 -7.21 3.61 -6.92
CA VAL A 37 -8.01 2.54 -7.52
C VAL A 37 -7.34 2.01 -8.79
N LYS A 38 -6.82 2.91 -9.64
CA LYS A 38 -6.07 2.54 -10.84
C LYS A 38 -4.79 1.78 -10.52
N ALA A 39 -3.94 2.31 -9.62
CA ALA A 39 -2.70 1.66 -9.25
C ALA A 39 -2.92 0.27 -8.65
N ARG A 40 -3.92 0.13 -7.76
CA ARG A 40 -4.29 -1.16 -7.17
C ARG A 40 -4.73 -2.15 -8.25
N GLY A 41 -5.60 -1.74 -9.17
CA GLY A 41 -6.05 -2.59 -10.26
C GLY A 41 -4.92 -3.04 -11.20
N GLU A 42 -3.97 -2.16 -11.52
CA GLU A 42 -2.79 -2.49 -12.35
C GLU A 42 -1.86 -3.48 -11.65
N ILE A 43 -1.67 -3.34 -10.33
CA ILE A 43 -0.86 -4.26 -9.51
C ILE A 43 -1.54 -5.64 -9.44
N GLU A 44 -2.85 -5.68 -9.16
CA GLU A 44 -3.64 -6.92 -9.12
C GLU A 44 -3.64 -7.64 -10.48
N ALA A 45 -3.78 -6.90 -11.58
CA ALA A 45 -3.73 -7.46 -12.93
C ALA A 45 -2.35 -8.07 -13.24
N THR A 46 -1.28 -7.35 -12.92
CA THR A 46 0.10 -7.83 -13.09
C THR A 46 0.35 -9.08 -12.24
N ALA A 47 -0.09 -9.08 -10.98
CA ALA A 47 0.05 -10.24 -10.10
C ALA A 47 -0.64 -11.48 -10.66
N LYS A 48 -1.87 -11.32 -11.16
CA LYS A 48 -2.63 -12.40 -11.79
C LYS A 48 -1.97 -12.89 -13.08
N GLN A 49 -1.38 -11.99 -13.86
CA GLN A 49 -0.61 -12.38 -15.04
C GLN A 49 0.59 -13.27 -14.65
N TYR A 50 1.38 -12.85 -13.66
CA TYR A 50 2.51 -13.63 -13.17
C TYR A 50 2.11 -15.00 -12.60
N GLU A 51 0.98 -15.07 -11.90
CA GLU A 51 0.42 -16.34 -11.43
C GLU A 51 0.08 -17.28 -12.60
N ASN A 52 -0.58 -16.76 -13.63
CA ASN A 52 -0.93 -17.55 -14.82
C ASN A 52 0.32 -18.01 -15.59
N ASP A 53 1.32 -17.15 -15.75
CA ASP A 53 2.57 -17.47 -16.44
C ASP A 53 3.35 -18.56 -15.70
N LEU A 54 3.43 -18.47 -14.37
CA LEU A 54 4.05 -19.51 -13.53
C LEU A 54 3.30 -20.83 -13.61
N LYS A 55 1.96 -20.79 -13.58
CA LYS A 55 1.14 -21.99 -13.73
C LYS A 55 1.39 -22.66 -15.09
N ALA A 56 1.44 -21.88 -16.18
CA ALA A 56 1.72 -22.42 -17.50
C ALA A 56 3.11 -23.08 -17.60
N MET A 57 4.13 -22.48 -16.97
CA MET A 57 5.47 -23.08 -16.92
C MET A 57 5.49 -24.37 -16.08
N GLN A 58 4.76 -24.42 -14.97
CA GLN A 58 4.63 -25.62 -14.13
C GLN A 58 3.91 -26.74 -14.88
N ASP A 59 2.81 -26.42 -15.57
CA ASP A 59 2.06 -27.39 -16.38
C ASP A 59 2.93 -27.92 -17.54
N GLU A 60 3.76 -27.06 -18.16
CA GLU A 60 4.73 -27.48 -19.17
C GLU A 60 5.78 -28.44 -18.60
N LEU A 61 6.33 -28.14 -17.42
CA LEU A 61 7.31 -28.98 -16.74
C LEU A 61 6.72 -30.35 -16.41
N GLN A 62 5.52 -30.37 -15.83
CA GLN A 62 4.81 -31.60 -15.50
C GLN A 62 4.59 -32.46 -16.74
N ARG A 63 4.09 -31.86 -17.84
CA ARG A 63 3.85 -32.57 -19.10
C ARG A 63 5.14 -33.17 -19.67
N LYS A 64 6.22 -32.38 -19.73
CA LYS A 64 7.52 -32.86 -20.24
C LYS A 64 8.11 -33.98 -19.36
N ALA A 65 7.96 -33.87 -18.04
CA ALA A 65 8.44 -34.89 -17.11
C ALA A 65 7.66 -36.20 -17.29
N GLU A 66 6.34 -36.14 -17.41
CA GLU A 66 5.51 -37.32 -17.68
C GLU A 66 5.82 -37.98 -19.03
N GLU A 67 6.05 -37.18 -20.07
CA GLU A 67 6.45 -37.68 -21.38
C GLU A 67 7.83 -38.35 -21.34
N TYR A 68 8.77 -37.77 -20.61
CA TYR A 68 10.09 -38.36 -20.39
C TYR A 68 9.97 -39.72 -19.70
N GLU A 69 9.24 -39.82 -18.59
CA GLU A 69 9.08 -41.09 -17.87
C GLU A 69 8.45 -42.19 -18.73
N LYS A 70 7.48 -41.85 -19.60
CA LYS A 70 6.85 -42.81 -20.53
C LYS A 70 7.80 -43.31 -21.61
N THR A 71 8.71 -42.45 -22.08
CA THR A 71 9.53 -42.71 -23.28
C THR A 71 10.98 -43.07 -22.96
N LYS A 72 11.44 -42.84 -21.72
CA LYS A 72 12.83 -43.04 -21.27
C LYS A 72 13.43 -44.38 -21.65
N SER A 73 12.67 -45.47 -21.51
CA SER A 73 13.11 -46.84 -21.84
C SER A 73 13.43 -47.06 -23.32
N THR A 74 12.90 -46.21 -24.21
CA THR A 74 13.12 -46.26 -25.66
C THR A 74 14.16 -45.25 -26.16
N MET A 75 14.61 -44.34 -25.29
CA MET A 75 15.58 -43.29 -25.62
C MET A 75 17.03 -43.80 -25.46
N ASN A 76 17.92 -43.33 -26.33
CA ASN A 76 19.36 -43.50 -26.13
C ASN A 76 19.89 -42.56 -25.03
N ALA A 77 21.11 -42.83 -24.54
CA ALA A 77 21.71 -42.07 -23.44
C ALA A 77 21.84 -40.56 -23.72
N THR A 78 22.16 -40.17 -24.97
CA THR A 78 22.26 -38.76 -25.36
C THR A 78 20.92 -38.06 -25.24
N LYS A 79 19.84 -38.68 -25.75
CA LYS A 79 18.51 -38.09 -25.71
C LYS A 79 17.93 -38.02 -24.29
N GLN A 80 18.23 -39.02 -23.46
CA GLN A 80 17.88 -38.97 -22.04
C GLN A 80 18.53 -37.78 -21.35
N LYS A 81 19.85 -37.62 -21.52
CA LYS A 81 20.60 -36.50 -20.94
C LYS A 81 20.09 -35.14 -21.39
N GLU A 82 19.84 -34.96 -22.69
CA GLU A 82 19.26 -33.73 -23.22
C GLU A 82 17.91 -33.40 -22.57
N THR A 83 17.06 -34.40 -22.41
CA THR A 83 15.71 -34.23 -21.83
C THR A 83 15.78 -33.90 -20.34
N GLU A 84 16.67 -34.56 -19.60
CA GLU A 84 16.94 -34.24 -18.18
C GLU A 84 17.47 -32.81 -18.02
N ASP A 85 18.41 -32.39 -18.87
CA ASP A 85 18.95 -31.02 -18.87
C ASP A 85 17.85 -30.00 -19.20
N GLU A 86 16.94 -30.30 -20.13
CA GLU A 86 15.77 -29.45 -20.43
C GLU A 86 14.84 -29.29 -19.21
N LEU A 87 14.50 -30.40 -18.54
CA LEU A 87 13.66 -30.39 -17.35
C LEU A 87 14.30 -29.59 -16.21
N MET A 88 15.60 -29.76 -15.98
CA MET A 88 16.36 -28.98 -15.00
C MET A 88 16.35 -27.49 -15.33
N LYS A 89 16.58 -27.12 -16.60
CA LYS A 89 16.53 -25.72 -17.04
C LYS A 89 15.14 -25.11 -16.86
N LEU A 90 14.08 -25.85 -17.16
CA LEU A 90 12.71 -25.37 -17.00
C LEU A 90 12.36 -25.16 -15.53
N ASN A 91 12.78 -26.06 -14.64
CA ASN A 91 12.63 -25.90 -13.20
C ASN A 91 13.37 -24.66 -12.66
N GLU A 92 14.62 -24.43 -13.11
CA GLU A 92 15.38 -23.23 -12.72
C GLU A 92 14.74 -21.95 -13.26
N LYS A 93 14.19 -22.00 -14.48
CA LYS A 93 13.44 -20.88 -15.07
C LYS A 93 12.20 -20.54 -14.25
N ILE A 94 11.45 -21.53 -13.78
CA ILE A 94 10.28 -21.32 -12.89
C ILE A 94 10.71 -20.64 -11.60
N ARG A 95 11.78 -21.12 -10.96
CA ARG A 95 12.30 -20.54 -9.72
C ARG A 95 12.76 -19.10 -9.90
N THR A 96 13.47 -18.82 -10.99
CA THR A 96 13.92 -17.47 -11.35
C THR A 96 12.72 -16.56 -11.60
N ALA A 97 11.77 -17.00 -12.44
CA ALA A 97 10.56 -16.24 -12.74
C ALA A 97 9.77 -15.91 -11.47
N TYR A 98 9.65 -16.85 -10.52
CA TYR A 98 8.97 -16.59 -9.25
C TYR A 98 9.64 -15.46 -8.45
N ASN A 99 10.96 -15.51 -8.32
CA ASN A 99 11.73 -14.48 -7.59
C ASN A 99 11.64 -13.12 -8.29
N ASP A 100 11.83 -13.10 -9.61
CA ASP A 100 11.80 -11.89 -10.41
C ASP A 100 10.42 -11.24 -10.39
N ASN A 101 9.35 -12.04 -10.54
CA ASN A 101 7.97 -11.58 -10.49
C ASN A 101 7.63 -10.98 -9.12
N SER A 102 8.07 -11.61 -8.03
CA SER A 102 7.88 -11.11 -6.67
C SER A 102 8.60 -9.77 -6.45
N GLN A 103 9.86 -9.66 -6.88
CA GLN A 103 10.62 -8.42 -6.79
C GLN A 103 10.02 -7.31 -7.67
N ALA A 104 9.59 -7.64 -8.88
CA ALA A 104 8.95 -6.70 -9.80
C ALA A 104 7.62 -6.18 -9.22
N LEU A 105 6.80 -7.05 -8.62
CA LEU A 105 5.57 -6.66 -7.94
C LEU A 105 5.82 -5.71 -6.77
N GLN A 106 6.79 -6.04 -5.92
CA GLN A 106 7.15 -5.20 -4.78
C GLN A 106 7.61 -3.81 -5.25
N LYS A 107 8.46 -3.77 -6.27
CA LYS A 107 8.94 -2.52 -6.88
C LYS A 107 7.80 -1.71 -7.48
N ALA A 108 6.94 -2.34 -8.28
CA ALA A 108 5.78 -1.69 -8.88
C ALA A 108 4.83 -1.14 -7.82
N GLN A 109 4.62 -1.88 -6.72
CA GLN A 109 3.81 -1.41 -5.60
C GLN A 109 4.44 -0.18 -4.95
N GLN A 110 5.74 -0.19 -4.67
CA GLN A 110 6.43 0.97 -4.11
C GLN A 110 6.35 2.19 -5.03
N GLU A 111 6.70 2.03 -6.31
CA GLU A 111 6.73 3.14 -7.29
C GLU A 111 5.36 3.76 -7.52
N LYS A 112 4.31 2.94 -7.61
CA LYS A 112 2.94 3.43 -7.84
C LYS A 112 2.31 4.00 -6.57
N MET A 113 2.56 3.39 -5.41
CA MET A 113 1.93 3.81 -4.16
C MET A 113 2.61 5.03 -3.51
N GLN A 114 3.92 5.17 -3.66
CA GLN A 114 4.67 6.28 -3.06
C GLN A 114 4.09 7.68 -3.39
N PRO A 115 3.81 8.06 -4.65
CA PRO A 115 3.24 9.37 -4.95
C PRO A 115 1.80 9.52 -4.41
N ILE A 116 1.04 8.43 -4.32
CA ILE A 116 -0.33 8.41 -3.81
C ILE A 116 -0.33 8.68 -2.29
N THR A 117 0.53 7.96 -1.56
CA THR A 117 0.74 8.19 -0.13
C THR A 117 1.26 9.61 0.14
N ALA A 118 2.16 10.13 -0.71
CA ALA A 118 2.62 11.51 -0.57
C ALA A 118 1.49 12.53 -0.72
N LYS A 119 0.60 12.35 -1.72
CA LYS A 119 -0.59 13.21 -1.88
C LYS A 119 -1.51 13.15 -0.65
N LEU A 120 -1.78 11.94 -0.15
CA LEU A 120 -2.59 11.76 1.06
C LEU A 120 -1.96 12.48 2.25
N VAL A 121 -0.67 12.28 2.51
CA VAL A 121 0.05 12.93 3.61
C VAL A 121 -0.01 14.45 3.47
N ASN A 122 0.19 14.99 2.27
CA ASN A 122 0.11 16.43 2.03
C ASN A 122 -1.29 16.99 2.33
N ALA A 123 -2.35 16.28 1.94
CA ALA A 123 -3.73 16.67 2.27
C ALA A 123 -4.01 16.60 3.78
N ILE A 124 -3.54 15.56 4.47
CA ILE A 124 -3.63 15.45 5.93
C ILE A 124 -2.92 16.62 6.60
N GLN A 125 -1.72 16.97 6.15
CA GLN A 125 -0.97 18.11 6.68
C GLN A 125 -1.67 19.45 6.44
N ALA A 126 -2.25 19.65 5.25
CA ALA A 126 -3.01 20.87 4.94
C ALA A 126 -4.23 21.02 5.86
N VAL A 127 -5.00 19.94 6.07
CA VAL A 127 -6.12 19.92 7.03
C VAL A 127 -5.63 20.12 8.47
N GLY A 128 -4.53 19.48 8.84
CA GLY A 128 -3.86 19.63 10.13
C GLY A 128 -3.55 21.09 10.46
N LYS A 129 -2.87 21.77 9.52
CA LYS A 129 -2.49 23.18 9.63
C LYS A 129 -3.70 24.10 9.64
N ALA A 130 -4.63 23.94 8.69
CA ALA A 130 -5.82 24.78 8.60
C ALA A 130 -6.74 24.66 9.83
N GLY A 131 -6.79 23.48 10.44
CA GLY A 131 -7.59 23.20 11.63
C GLY A 131 -6.88 23.35 12.96
N ASN A 132 -5.60 23.74 12.97
CA ASN A 132 -4.74 23.83 14.17
C ASN A 132 -4.73 22.53 15.01
N TYR A 133 -4.69 21.37 14.34
CA TYR A 133 -4.60 20.08 15.03
C TYR A 133 -3.16 19.82 15.48
N VAL A 134 -3.01 19.33 16.72
CA VAL A 134 -1.71 18.91 17.26
C VAL A 134 -1.27 17.58 16.64
N TYR A 135 -2.22 16.66 16.46
CA TYR A 135 -2.00 15.39 15.76
C TYR A 135 -3.28 14.94 15.06
N ILE A 136 -3.12 14.23 13.94
CA ILE A 136 -4.20 13.50 13.28
C ILE A 136 -3.81 12.03 13.25
N MET A 137 -4.64 11.19 13.87
CA MET A 137 -4.39 9.75 14.02
C MET A 137 -5.20 8.95 13.00
N ASP A 138 -4.55 7.98 12.36
CA ASP A 138 -5.23 7.08 11.44
C ASP A 138 -5.86 5.91 12.20
N VAL A 139 -7.19 5.79 12.14
CA VAL A 139 -7.94 4.74 12.83
C VAL A 139 -7.62 3.35 12.29
N THR A 140 -7.09 3.26 11.07
CA THR A 140 -6.69 1.98 10.45
C THR A 140 -5.34 1.47 10.97
N SER A 141 -4.60 2.28 11.74
CA SER A 141 -3.30 1.90 12.33
C SER A 141 -3.43 1.04 13.61
N GLY A 142 -4.55 0.35 13.81
CA GLY A 142 -4.76 -0.52 14.97
C GLY A 142 -5.00 0.24 16.28
N ILE A 143 -5.55 1.45 16.22
CA ILE A 143 -5.87 2.24 17.41
C ILE A 143 -7.13 1.66 18.07
N PRO A 144 -7.03 1.12 19.32
CA PRO A 144 -8.16 0.40 19.93
C PRO A 144 -9.29 1.32 20.40
N TYR A 145 -9.01 2.61 20.64
CA TYR A 145 -10.00 3.58 21.10
C TYR A 145 -9.65 5.00 20.69
N ILE A 146 -10.65 5.76 20.23
CA ILE A 146 -10.58 7.20 19.99
C ILE A 146 -11.79 7.86 20.66
N SER A 147 -11.52 8.87 21.48
CA SER A 147 -12.58 9.68 22.09
C SER A 147 -13.27 10.54 21.03
N GLN A 148 -14.55 10.31 20.78
CA GLN A 148 -15.36 11.12 19.85
C GLN A 148 -15.65 12.54 20.38
N THR A 149 -15.44 12.78 21.68
CA THR A 149 -15.64 14.09 22.31
C THR A 149 -14.38 14.95 22.30
N LEU A 150 -13.18 14.33 22.28
CA LEU A 150 -11.89 15.02 22.32
C LEU A 150 -11.15 15.00 20.97
N SER A 151 -11.51 14.07 20.08
CA SER A 151 -10.93 13.94 18.75
C SER A 151 -11.99 14.16 17.68
N GLU A 152 -11.67 15.00 16.70
CA GLU A 152 -12.54 15.31 15.59
C GLU A 152 -12.27 14.38 14.40
N ASP A 153 -13.31 13.80 13.81
CA ASP A 153 -13.14 13.07 12.55
C ASP A 153 -12.89 14.06 11.41
N VAL A 154 -11.70 14.00 10.83
CA VAL A 154 -11.29 14.88 9.72
C VAL A 154 -11.32 14.16 8.37
N THR A 155 -11.82 12.92 8.29
CA THR A 155 -11.86 12.13 7.05
C THR A 155 -12.49 12.91 5.89
N SER A 156 -13.67 13.50 6.09
CA SER A 156 -14.35 14.31 5.07
C SER A 156 -13.56 15.57 4.68
N LYS A 157 -12.84 16.18 5.62
CA LYS A 157 -12.00 17.36 5.35
C LYS A 157 -10.81 17.00 4.49
N VAL A 158 -10.16 15.86 4.76
CA VAL A 158 -9.03 15.36 3.96
C VAL A 158 -9.48 14.99 2.56
N LYS A 159 -10.65 14.34 2.41
CA LYS A 159 -11.25 14.08 1.08
C LYS A 159 -11.50 15.36 0.30
N ALA A 160 -12.06 16.37 0.95
CA ALA A 160 -12.31 17.67 0.33
C ALA A 160 -11.01 18.38 -0.08
N GLU A 161 -9.95 18.25 0.73
CA GLU A 161 -8.64 18.83 0.42
C GLU A 161 -7.97 18.15 -0.79
N LEU A 162 -8.04 16.82 -0.89
CA LEU A 162 -7.58 16.08 -2.07
C LEU A 162 -8.34 16.46 -3.34
N ALA A 163 -9.64 16.75 -3.23
CA ALA A 163 -10.43 17.17 -4.39
C ALA A 163 -10.00 18.54 -4.96
N LYS A 164 -9.39 19.41 -4.15
CA LYS A 164 -8.86 20.72 -4.60
C LYS A 164 -7.53 20.62 -5.34
N THR A 165 -6.84 19.50 -5.19
CA THR A 165 -5.51 19.22 -5.78
C THR A 165 -5.58 18.34 -7.03
N LYS A 166 -6.80 18.11 -7.53
CA LYS A 166 -7.06 17.44 -8.81
C LYS A 166 -6.75 18.32 -10.00
#